data_AF-A0A3N4MD25-F1
#
_entry.id   AF-A0A3N4MD25-F1
#
_cell.length_a   1.000
_cell.length_b   1.000
_cell.length_c   1.000
_cell.angle_alpha   90.00
_cell.angle_beta   90.00
_cell.angle_gamma   90.00
#
_symmetry.space_group_name_H-M   'P 1'
#
loop_
_entity.id
_entity.type
_entity.pdbx_description
1 polymer ?
#
loop_
_entity_poly.entity_id
_entity_poly.type
_entity_poly.pdbx_seq_one_letter_code
_entity_poly.pdbx_strand_id
1 'polypeptide(L)' 'MRSIISAVDITASSCIQDFFESYPDPDAAKKVLWELLVAATGSQHADIWNGETRAKMLFFYEQCGDFF' A
#
# COMPACT_ATOMS: atom_id res chain seq x y z
N MET A 1 27.81 15.27 -19.81
CA MET A 1 26.45 14.73 -19.70
C MET A 1 26.45 13.68 -18.59
N ARG A 2 26.00 14.04 -17.38
CA ARG A 2 25.88 13.11 -16.24
C ARG A 2 24.39 12.80 -16.05
N SER A 3 24.06 11.52 -16.18
CA SER A 3 22.71 10.98 -16.09
C SER A 3 22.04 11.36 -14.78
N ILE A 4 20.86 11.97 -14.90
CA ILE A 4 19.91 12.23 -13.83
C ILE A 4 18.91 11.08 -13.89
N ILE A 5 19.23 9.94 -13.29
CA ILE A 5 18.25 8.86 -13.11
C ILE A 5 18.35 8.30 -11.70
N SER A 6 17.20 8.39 -11.03
CA SER A 6 16.72 7.57 -9.91
C SER A 6 17.38 7.72 -8.54
N ALA A 7 16.93 8.73 -7.79
CA ALA A 7 16.94 8.70 -6.33
C ALA A 7 15.52 8.48 -5.75
N VAL A 8 14.57 8.00 -6.57
CA VAL A 8 13.14 7.96 -6.24
C VAL A 8 12.64 6.55 -5.87
N ASP A 9 13.47 5.50 -5.91
CA ASP A 9 12.91 4.14 -6.04
C ASP A 9 13.51 3.03 -5.16
N ILE A 10 13.96 3.33 -3.93
CA ILE A 10 14.45 2.28 -2.99
C ILE A 10 13.74 2.28 -1.63
N THR A 11 13.06 3.36 -1.23
CA THR A 11 12.45 3.46 0.11
C THR A 11 11.02 2.93 0.20
N ALA A 12 10.27 2.88 -0.91
CA ALA A 12 8.88 2.43 -0.89
C ALA A 12 8.76 0.92 -0.66
N SER A 13 9.70 0.13 -1.20
CA SER A 13 9.71 -1.33 -1.04
C SER A 13 10.01 -1.75 0.41
N SER A 14 10.79 -0.97 1.15
CA SER A 14 11.15 -1.33 2.53
C SER A 14 10.01 -1.10 3.51
N CYS A 15 9.23 -0.02 3.38
CA CYS A 15 8.18 0.29 4.36
C CYS A 15 7.02 -0.73 4.36
N ILE A 16 6.67 -1.28 3.21
CA ILE A 16 5.62 -2.31 3.11
C ILE A 16 6.15 -3.62 3.70
N GLN A 17 7.40 -3.96 3.41
CA GLN A 17 8.04 -5.13 3.98
C GLN A 17 8.15 -5.01 5.51
N ASP A 18 8.59 -3.87 6.03
CA ASP A 18 8.63 -3.57 7.47
C ASP A 18 7.23 -3.69 8.12
N PHE A 19 6.17 -3.26 7.41
CA PHE A 19 4.80 -3.41 7.88
C PHE A 19 4.42 -4.88 8.03
N PHE A 20 4.68 -5.71 7.02
CA PHE A 20 4.37 -7.14 7.10
C PHE A 20 5.22 -7.88 8.13
N GLU A 21 6.51 -7.56 8.24
CA GLU A 21 7.42 -8.13 9.23
C GLU A 21 7.07 -7.74 10.68
N SER A 22 6.32 -6.65 10.87
CA SER A 22 5.83 -6.22 12.18
C SER A 22 4.68 -7.11 12.71
N TYR A 23 4.08 -7.95 11.86
CA TYR A 23 3.05 -8.90 12.27
C TYR A 23 3.59 -10.33 12.30
N PRO A 24 3.24 -11.12 13.33
CA PRO A 24 3.70 -12.50 13.46
C PRO A 24 3.08 -13.45 12.42
N ASP A 25 1.98 -13.04 11.78
CA ASP A 25 1.25 -13.81 10.78
C ASP A 25 0.97 -12.92 9.56
N PRO A 26 1.42 -13.28 8.35
CA PRO A 26 1.15 -12.52 7.13
C PRO A 26 -0.35 -12.41 6.82
N ASP A 27 -1.18 -13.38 7.21
CA ASP A 27 -2.63 -13.30 7.02
C ASP A 27 -3.26 -12.25 7.95
N ALA A 28 -2.71 -12.08 9.16
CA ALA A 28 -3.11 -11.01 10.07
C ALA A 28 -2.74 -9.63 9.52
N ALA A 29 -1.55 -9.49 8.93
CA ALA A 29 -1.14 -8.24 8.29
C ALA A 29 -2.03 -7.86 7.09
N LYS A 30 -2.37 -8.84 6.23
CA LYS A 30 -3.31 -8.65 5.11
C LYS A 30 -4.68 -8.19 5.62
N LYS A 31 -5.19 -8.80 6.69
CA LYS A 31 -6.46 -8.41 7.31
C LYS A 31 -6.43 -6.97 7.84
N VAL A 32 -5.38 -6.59 8.56
CA VAL A 32 -5.23 -5.22 9.08
C VAL A 32 -5.10 -4.21 7.94
N LEU A 33 -4.35 -4.53 6.88
CA LEU A 33 -4.24 -3.69 5.70
C LEU A 33 -5.60 -3.45 5.03
N TRP A 34 -6.42 -4.51 4.91
CA TRP A 34 -7.78 -4.38 4.40
C TRP A 34 -8.65 -3.48 5.29
N GLU A 35 -8.60 -3.66 6.61
CA GLU A 35 -9.35 -2.83 7.56
C GLU A 35 -8.96 -1.35 7.48
N LEU A 36 -7.66 -1.07 7.31
CA LEU A 36 -7.15 0.30 7.10
C LEU A 36 -7.64 0.88 5.77
N LEU A 37 -7.66 0.09 4.70
CA LEU A 37 -8.19 0.52 3.41
C LEU A 37 -9.69 0.84 3.51
N VAL A 38 -10.48 -0.02 4.15
CA VAL A 38 -11.91 0.21 4.39
C VAL A 38 -12.12 1.48 5.22
N ALA A 39 -11.38 1.64 6.32
CA ALA A 39 -11.45 2.85 7.15
C ALA A 39 -11.08 4.11 6.36
N ALA A 40 -10.04 4.05 5.51
CA ALA A 40 -9.64 5.15 4.65
C ALA A 40 -10.74 5.51 3.64
N THR A 41 -11.37 4.52 3.01
CA THR A 41 -12.49 4.72 2.05
C THR A 41 -13.80 5.16 2.70
N GLY A 42 -14.00 4.90 3.99
CA GLY A 42 -15.13 5.42 4.76
C GLY A 42 -14.87 6.75 5.45
N SER A 43 -13.63 7.23 5.46
CA SER A 43 -13.25 8.49 6.10
C SER A 43 -13.70 9.71 5.30
N GLN A 44 -13.76 10.89 5.94
CA GLN A 44 -14.00 12.16 5.25
C GLN A 44 -12.93 12.49 4.18
N HIS A 45 -11.78 11.82 4.20
CA HIS A 45 -10.74 11.97 3.17
C HIS A 45 -10.99 11.10 1.93
N ALA A 46 -11.98 10.20 1.96
CA ALA A 46 -12.37 9.39 0.82
C ALA A 46 -13.17 10.16 -0.25
N ASP A 47 -13.78 11.28 0.13
CA ASP A 47 -14.50 12.19 -0.78
C ASP A 47 -13.53 12.88 -1.77
N ILE A 48 -12.25 12.92 -1.42
CA ILE A 48 -11.18 13.49 -2.24
C ILE A 48 -10.66 12.46 -3.27
N TRP A 49 -10.98 11.17 -3.09
CA TRP A 49 -10.48 10.12 -3.96
C TRP A 49 -11.33 10.04 -5.23
N ASN A 50 -10.70 10.25 -6.38
CA ASN A 50 -11.33 9.99 -7.66
C ASN A 50 -11.38 8.47 -7.93
N GLY A 51 -12.13 8.05 -8.96
CA GLY A 51 -12.31 6.64 -9.29
C GLY A 51 -10.99 5.91 -9.59
N GLU A 52 -10.01 6.61 -10.17
CA GLU A 52 -8.68 6.07 -10.47
C GLU A 52 -7.86 5.82 -9.19
N THR A 53 -7.88 6.74 -8.24
CA THR A 53 -7.22 6.58 -6.93
C THR A 53 -7.81 5.40 -6.16
N ARG A 54 -9.14 5.23 -6.17
CA ARG A 54 -9.79 4.05 -5.56
C ARG A 54 -9.33 2.75 -6.21
N ALA A 55 -9.30 2.69 -7.54
CA ALA A 55 -8.85 1.51 -8.27
C ALA A 55 -7.38 1.19 -7.96
N LYS A 56 -6.50 2.20 -7.88
CA LYS A 56 -5.08 2.02 -7.52
C LYS A 56 -4.89 1.47 -6.11
N MET A 57 -5.70 1.92 -5.14
CA MET A 57 -5.62 1.43 -3.75
C MET A 57 -6.13 -0.01 -3.61
N LEU A 58 -7.17 -0.38 -4.36
CA LEU A 58 -7.62 -1.78 -4.44
C LEU A 58 -6.58 -2.67 -5.11
N PHE A 59 -6.01 -2.22 -6.24
CA PHE A 59 -4.93 -2.93 -6.92
C PHE A 59 -3.70 -3.10 -6.01
N PHE A 60 -3.35 -2.07 -5.24
CA PHE A 60 -2.26 -2.15 -4.25
C PHE A 60 -2.51 -3.25 -3.21
N TYR A 61 -3.72 -3.36 -2.69
CA TYR A 61 -4.09 -4.44 -1.76
C TYR A 61 -3.95 -5.82 -2.42
N GLU A 62 -4.43 -5.99 -3.66
CA GLU A 62 -4.28 -7.25 -4.40
C GLU A 62 -2.81 -7.62 -4.61
N GLN A 63 -1.96 -6.66 -4.97
CA GLN A 63 -0.52 -6.88 -5.14
C GLN A 63 0.19 -7.24 -3.84
N CYS A 64 -0.26 -6.71 -2.69
CA CYS A 64 0.23 -7.16 -1.39
C CYS A 64 -0.20 -8.61 -1.06
N GLY A 65 -1.26 -9.10 -1.71
CA GLY A 65 -1.67 -10.50 -1.70
C GLY A 65 -0.62 -11.42 -2.32
N ASP A 66 0.00 -10.98 -3.43
CA ASP A 66 0.97 -11.72 -4.23
C ASP A 66 2.40 -11.74 -3.63
N PHE A 67 2.68 -10.92 -2.62
CA PHE A 67 3.97 -10.90 -1.90
C PHE A 67 4.21 -12.13 -1.00
N PHE A 68 3.19 -12.99 -0.82
CA PHE A 68 3.24 -14.21 0.00
C PHE A 68 2.59 -15.40 -0.71
#